data_AF-A0A0R0LE84-F1
#
_entry.id   AF-A0A0R0LE84-F1
#
_cell.length_a   1.000
_cell.length_b   1.000
_cell.length_c   1.000
_cell.angle_alpha   90.00
_cell.angle_beta   90.00
_cell.angle_gamma   90.00
#
_symmetry.space_group_name_H-M   'P 1'
#
loop_
_entity.id
_entity.type
_entity.pdbx_description
1 polymer ?
#
loop_
_entity_poly.entity_id
_entity_poly.type
_entity_poly.pdbx_seq_one_letter_code
_entity_poly.pdbx_strand_id
1 'polypeptide(L)'
;MNEEQQCLLLSSASRFSPPKGVKLSYGTAGFRADASLLQSTVYRVGILAALRSLKTRSVIGLMITASHNKVSDNRVKIADSSGGMLSRHWEPFADALANAPSPQHLLLLINEFVEKEGILVDGDWQVEVLLGETRDQVEMLCFKQLNRGSLQLLELLRRIWES
;
A
#
# COMPACT_ATOMS: atom_id res chain seq x y z
N MET A 1 0.61 9.82 14.18
CA MET A 1 1.06 10.63 13.02
C MET A 1 1.03 12.08 13.42
N ASN A 2 2.09 12.83 13.10
CA ASN A 2 2.15 14.27 13.35
C ASN A 2 1.36 15.07 12.28
N GLU A 3 1.15 16.37 12.49
CA GLU A 3 0.36 17.22 11.60
C GLU A 3 0.91 17.27 10.17
N GLU A 4 2.24 17.30 10.00
CA GLU A 4 2.90 17.32 8.70
C GLU A 4 2.59 16.04 7.89
N GLN A 5 2.70 14.88 8.54
CA GLN A 5 2.36 13.57 7.96
C GLN A 5 0.89 13.51 7.56
N GLN A 6 0.00 14.05 8.39
CA GLN A 6 -1.44 14.09 8.08
C GLN A 6 -1.74 15.00 6.90
N CYS A 7 -1.13 16.19 6.86
CA CYS A 7 -1.33 17.15 5.77
C CYS A 7 -0.89 16.56 4.43
N LEU A 8 0.30 15.94 4.42
CA LEU A 8 0.83 15.30 3.23
C LEU A 8 -0.02 14.10 2.80
N LEU A 9 -0.46 13.25 3.73
CA LEU A 9 -1.36 12.13 3.41
C LEU A 9 -2.66 12.63 2.77
N LEU A 10 -3.26 13.69 3.31
CA LEU A 10 -4.50 14.27 2.80
C LEU A 10 -4.31 14.83 1.39
N SER A 11 -3.21 15.58 1.16
CA SER A 11 -2.90 16.08 -0.16
C SER A 11 -2.68 14.92 -1.12
N SER A 12 -1.83 13.94 -0.79
CA SER A 12 -1.50 12.82 -1.67
C SER A 12 -2.67 11.92 -1.99
N ALA A 13 -3.47 11.56 -1.00
CA ALA A 13 -4.66 10.75 -1.21
C ALA A 13 -5.70 11.44 -2.11
N SER A 14 -5.76 12.78 -2.15
CA SER A 14 -6.72 13.51 -2.99
C SER A 14 -6.53 13.26 -4.49
N ARG A 15 -5.32 12.88 -4.91
CA ARG A 15 -4.99 12.56 -6.32
C ARG A 15 -5.31 11.12 -6.72
N PHE A 16 -5.68 10.29 -5.74
CA PHE A 16 -5.89 8.85 -5.89
C PHE A 16 -7.27 8.46 -5.36
N SER A 17 -8.29 9.06 -5.96
CA SER A 17 -9.70 8.76 -5.63
C SER A 17 -10.05 7.31 -5.96
N PRO A 18 -10.81 6.61 -5.10
CA PRO A 18 -11.21 5.24 -5.35
C PRO A 18 -12.21 5.16 -6.51
N PRO A 19 -12.28 4.04 -7.23
CA PRO A 19 -13.26 3.84 -8.29
C PRO A 19 -14.69 3.91 -7.73
N LYS A 20 -15.57 4.66 -8.41
CA LYS A 20 -16.98 4.80 -8.00
C LYS A 20 -17.76 3.53 -8.33
N GLY A 21 -18.59 3.07 -7.39
CA GLY A 21 -19.47 1.92 -7.59
C GLY A 21 -18.77 0.56 -7.62
N VAL A 22 -17.45 0.52 -7.41
CA VAL A 22 -16.67 -0.71 -7.34
C VAL A 22 -16.18 -0.88 -5.91
N LYS A 23 -16.48 -2.03 -5.31
CA LYS A 23 -15.93 -2.43 -4.02
C LYS A 23 -14.83 -3.46 -4.25
N LEU A 24 -13.62 -3.15 -3.81
CA LEU A 24 -12.47 -4.04 -3.91
C LEU A 24 -12.33 -4.85 -2.63
N SER A 25 -11.97 -6.13 -2.75
CA SER A 25 -11.66 -6.98 -1.59
C SER A 25 -10.32 -7.66 -1.76
N TYR A 26 -9.60 -7.75 -0.66
CA TYR A 26 -8.32 -8.40 -0.52
C TYR A 26 -8.54 -9.89 -0.29
N GLY A 27 -7.72 -10.70 -0.94
CA GLY A 27 -7.69 -12.14 -0.70
C GLY A 27 -6.34 -12.73 -1.06
N THR A 28 -6.30 -14.02 -1.34
CA THR A 28 -5.06 -14.75 -1.69
C THR A 28 -4.26 -14.10 -2.83
N ALA A 29 -4.95 -13.49 -3.79
CA ALA A 29 -4.34 -12.80 -4.92
C ALA A 29 -4.00 -11.31 -4.66
N GLY A 30 -4.30 -10.79 -3.47
CA GLY A 30 -4.40 -9.35 -3.19
C GLY A 30 -5.65 -8.74 -3.80
N PHE A 31 -5.60 -7.44 -4.11
CA PHE A 31 -6.66 -6.77 -4.87
C PHE A 31 -6.48 -7.04 -6.35
N ARG A 32 -7.49 -7.66 -6.96
CA ARG A 32 -7.54 -7.91 -8.40
C ARG A 32 -8.70 -7.13 -9.02
N ALA A 33 -8.40 -6.38 -10.07
CA ALA A 33 -9.36 -5.62 -10.84
C ALA A 33 -8.73 -5.20 -12.17
N ASP A 34 -9.51 -4.53 -13.02
CA ASP A 34 -8.94 -3.87 -14.18
C ASP A 34 -7.83 -2.89 -13.75
N ALA A 35 -6.74 -2.82 -14.51
CA ALA A 35 -5.60 -1.96 -14.23
C ALA A 35 -5.99 -0.49 -14.04
N SER A 36 -6.97 -0.01 -14.81
CA SER A 36 -7.50 1.35 -14.71
C SER A 36 -8.20 1.63 -13.36
N LEU A 37 -8.67 0.59 -12.68
CA LEU A 37 -9.34 0.69 -11.38
C LEU A 37 -8.39 0.53 -10.18
N LEU A 38 -7.13 0.12 -10.43
CA LEU A 38 -6.18 -0.20 -9.37
C LEU A 38 -5.27 0.97 -8.96
N GLN A 39 -5.30 2.11 -9.64
CA GLN A 39 -4.37 3.21 -9.35
C GLN A 39 -4.48 3.70 -7.89
N SER A 40 -5.70 3.96 -7.41
CA SER A 40 -5.93 4.31 -6.00
C SER A 40 -5.56 3.20 -5.05
N THR A 41 -5.75 1.96 -5.48
CA THR A 41 -5.52 0.76 -4.67
C THR A 41 -4.03 0.53 -4.48
N VAL A 42 -3.21 0.71 -5.52
CA VAL A 42 -1.74 0.65 -5.42
C VAL A 42 -1.23 1.68 -4.43
N TYR A 43 -1.72 2.92 -4.50
CA TYR A 43 -1.40 3.97 -3.52
C TYR A 43 -1.69 3.52 -2.08
N ARG A 44 -2.90 3.00 -1.83
CA ARG A 44 -3.36 2.57 -0.50
C ARG A 44 -2.65 1.32 0.01
N VAL A 45 -2.31 0.38 -0.89
CA VAL A 45 -1.49 -0.78 -0.55
C VAL A 45 -0.05 -0.37 -0.26
N GLY A 46 0.46 0.70 -0.87
CA GLY A 46 1.74 1.31 -0.49
C GLY A 46 1.75 1.77 0.97
N ILE A 47 0.67 2.44 1.42
CA ILE A 47 0.48 2.81 2.82
C ILE A 47 0.38 1.57 3.71
N LEU A 48 -0.40 0.57 3.30
CA LEU A 48 -0.53 -0.70 4.03
C LEU A 48 0.83 -1.39 4.21
N ALA A 49 1.65 -1.44 3.15
CA ALA A 49 3.00 -2.00 3.18
C ALA A 49 3.90 -1.25 4.17
N ALA A 50 3.80 0.08 4.20
CA ALA A 50 4.54 0.93 5.11
C ALA A 50 4.18 0.67 6.57
N LEU A 51 2.88 0.67 6.88
CA LEU A 51 2.37 0.36 8.22
C LEU A 51 2.77 -1.05 8.65
N ARG A 52 2.72 -2.01 7.71
CA ARG A 52 3.16 -3.38 7.97
C ARG A 52 4.66 -3.43 8.31
N SER A 53 5.49 -2.72 7.54
CA SER A 53 6.93 -2.61 7.77
C SER A 53 7.24 -2.02 9.15
N LEU A 54 6.54 -0.95 9.55
CA LEU A 54 6.67 -0.38 10.90
C LEU A 54 6.28 -1.36 11.99
N LYS A 55 5.15 -2.08 11.82
CA LYS A 55 4.66 -3.03 12.81
C LYS A 55 5.61 -4.21 13.00
N THR A 56 6.14 -4.76 11.91
CA THR A 56 6.98 -5.96 11.94
C THR A 56 8.47 -5.65 12.02
N ARG A 57 8.85 -4.37 11.91
CA ARG A 57 10.24 -3.93 11.81
C ARG A 57 11.00 -4.75 10.78
N SER A 58 10.41 -4.85 9.59
CA SER A 58 10.90 -5.70 8.50
C SER A 58 10.65 -5.08 7.14
N VAL A 59 11.39 -5.54 6.13
CA VAL A 59 11.14 -5.21 4.72
C VAL A 59 9.84 -5.88 4.27
N ILE A 60 8.98 -5.13 3.58
CA ILE A 60 7.72 -5.62 3.02
C ILE A 60 7.74 -5.51 1.49
N GLY A 61 7.28 -6.55 0.80
CA GLY A 61 7.12 -6.51 -0.65
C GLY A 61 5.75 -5.98 -1.05
N LEU A 62 5.70 -5.09 -2.03
CA LEU A 62 4.52 -4.70 -2.76
C LEU A 62 4.65 -5.22 -4.19
N MET A 63 3.69 -6.00 -4.66
CA MET A 63 3.75 -6.68 -5.94
C MET A 63 2.62 -6.21 -6.84
N ILE A 64 2.94 -5.70 -8.04
CA ILE A 64 1.98 -5.37 -9.10
C ILE A 64 2.22 -6.33 -10.27
N THR A 65 1.19 -7.08 -10.67
CA THR A 65 1.37 -8.10 -11.72
C THR A 65 0.07 -8.49 -12.42
N ALA A 66 0.13 -8.71 -13.73
CA ALA A 66 -0.91 -9.39 -14.50
C ALA A 66 -0.70 -10.92 -14.54
N SER A 67 0.54 -11.40 -14.32
CA SER A 67 0.91 -12.83 -14.37
C SER A 67 0.41 -13.46 -15.69
N HIS A 68 -0.32 -14.58 -15.64
CA HIS A 68 -0.89 -15.25 -16.82
C HIS A 68 -2.20 -14.64 -17.35
N ASN A 69 -2.63 -13.50 -16.80
CA ASN A 69 -3.89 -12.88 -17.21
C ASN A 69 -3.66 -11.85 -18.31
N LYS A 70 -4.77 -11.36 -18.88
CA LYS A 70 -4.73 -10.21 -19.79
C LYS A 70 -4.09 -9.02 -19.07
N VAL A 71 -3.35 -8.18 -19.79
CA VAL A 71 -2.73 -6.95 -19.24
C VAL A 71 -3.76 -6.04 -18.56
N SER A 72 -5.03 -6.09 -18.99
CA SER A 72 -6.12 -5.38 -18.33
C SER A 72 -6.44 -5.94 -16.93
N ASP A 73 -6.33 -7.25 -16.70
CA ASP A 73 -6.60 -7.90 -15.42
C ASP A 73 -5.33 -7.98 -14.55
N ASN A 74 -5.10 -6.90 -13.81
CA ASN A 74 -3.95 -6.74 -12.94
C ASN A 74 -4.28 -7.08 -11.48
N ARG A 75 -3.24 -7.23 -10.66
CA ARG A 75 -3.39 -7.30 -9.21
C ARG A 75 -2.31 -6.52 -8.49
N VAL A 76 -2.64 -6.05 -7.30
CA VAL A 76 -1.68 -5.54 -6.32
C VAL A 76 -1.80 -6.32 -5.01
N LYS A 77 -0.66 -6.81 -4.49
CA LYS A 77 -0.62 -7.59 -3.25
C LYS A 77 0.61 -7.30 -2.41
N ILE A 78 0.50 -7.56 -1.11
CA ILE A 78 1.61 -7.59 -0.17
C ILE A 78 2.27 -8.97 -0.19
N ALA A 79 3.59 -8.99 -0.25
CA ALA A 79 4.43 -10.11 0.19
C ALA A 79 4.98 -9.73 1.58
N ASP A 80 4.58 -10.48 2.61
CA ASP A 80 5.04 -10.22 3.97
C ASP A 80 6.53 -10.56 4.12
N SER A 81 7.16 -10.14 5.21
CA SER A 81 8.61 -10.30 5.39
C SER A 81 9.10 -11.75 5.39
N SER A 82 8.21 -12.71 5.67
CA SER A 82 8.47 -14.15 5.54
C SER A 82 8.44 -14.67 4.10
N GLY A 83 8.14 -13.82 3.12
CA GLY A 83 7.78 -14.22 1.75
C GLY A 83 6.35 -14.71 1.60
N GLY A 84 5.60 -14.79 2.71
CA GLY A 84 4.22 -15.26 2.76
C GLY A 84 3.18 -14.19 2.41
N MET A 85 1.92 -14.54 2.65
CA MET A 85 0.79 -13.62 2.50
C MET A 85 0.72 -12.63 3.66
N LEU A 86 0.04 -11.50 3.42
CA LEU A 86 -0.40 -10.59 4.47
C LEU A 86 -1.14 -11.38 5.57
N SER A 87 -0.89 -11.02 6.83
CA SER A 87 -1.65 -11.57 7.96
C SER A 87 -3.16 -11.40 7.74
N ARG A 88 -3.94 -12.47 7.88
CA ARG A 88 -5.40 -12.43 7.64
C ARG A 88 -6.13 -11.40 8.50
N HIS A 89 -5.62 -11.14 9.71
CA HIS A 89 -6.15 -10.10 10.61
C HIS A 89 -6.05 -8.69 10.02
N TRP A 90 -5.13 -8.45 9.08
CA TRP A 90 -4.94 -7.17 8.39
C TRP A 90 -5.80 -7.04 7.12
N GLU A 91 -6.39 -8.13 6.60
CA GLU A 91 -7.22 -8.10 5.38
C GLU A 91 -8.45 -7.20 5.50
N PRO A 92 -9.23 -7.20 6.60
CA PRO A 92 -10.34 -6.25 6.76
C PRO A 92 -9.90 -4.79 6.74
N PHE A 93 -8.71 -4.49 7.26
CA PHE A 93 -8.14 -3.15 7.20
C PHE A 93 -7.66 -2.80 5.79
N ALA A 94 -7.06 -3.75 5.06
CA ALA A 94 -6.74 -3.58 3.65
C ALA A 94 -8.00 -3.19 2.85
N ASP A 95 -9.10 -3.92 3.04
CA ASP A 95 -10.39 -3.63 2.41
C ASP A 95 -10.89 -2.22 2.77
N ALA A 96 -10.86 -1.87 4.06
CA ALA A 96 -11.27 -0.54 4.51
C ALA A 96 -10.43 0.56 3.86
N LEU A 97 -9.10 0.40 3.82
CA LEU A 97 -8.20 1.34 3.16
C LEU A 97 -8.54 1.46 1.67
N ALA A 98 -8.59 0.35 0.93
CA ALA A 98 -8.83 0.32 -0.51
C ALA A 98 -10.16 0.96 -0.90
N ASN A 99 -11.17 0.89 -0.03
CA ASN A 99 -12.51 1.44 -0.29
C ASN A 99 -12.81 2.76 0.45
N ALA A 100 -11.85 3.35 1.18
CA ALA A 100 -12.04 4.62 1.87
C ALA A 100 -12.53 5.71 0.88
N PRO A 101 -13.73 6.30 1.09
CA PRO A 101 -14.39 7.17 0.12
C PRO A 101 -13.77 8.55 -0.03
N SER A 102 -12.99 9.00 0.96
CA SER A 102 -12.34 10.31 0.97
C SER A 102 -10.97 10.25 1.64
N PRO A 103 -10.07 11.21 1.35
CA PRO A 103 -8.80 11.36 2.07
C PRO A 103 -8.97 11.47 3.59
N GLN A 104 -10.03 12.15 4.06
CA GLN A 104 -10.31 12.31 5.49
C GLN A 104 -10.67 10.97 6.13
N HIS A 105 -11.53 10.19 5.47
CA HIS A 105 -11.88 8.86 5.98
C HIS A 105 -10.67 7.91 5.92
N LEU A 106 -9.83 8.02 4.89
CA LEU A 106 -8.57 7.27 4.81
C LEU A 106 -7.66 7.59 6.02
N LEU A 107 -7.49 8.87 6.35
CA LEU A 107 -6.70 9.31 7.51
C LEU A 107 -7.27 8.77 8.83
N LEU A 108 -8.60 8.85 9.02
CA LEU A 108 -9.26 8.30 10.20
C LEU A 108 -8.97 6.81 10.38
N LEU A 109 -9.17 6.02 9.32
CA LEU A 109 -8.89 4.58 9.32
C LEU A 109 -7.43 4.27 9.67
N ILE A 110 -6.48 5.03 9.12
CA ILE A 110 -5.06 4.86 9.41
C ILE A 110 -4.75 5.15 10.88
N ASN A 111 -5.26 6.26 11.42
CA ASN A 111 -5.02 6.63 12.82
C ASN A 111 -5.61 5.59 13.78
N GLU A 112 -6.86 5.17 13.57
CA GLU A 112 -7.51 4.14 14.38
C GLU A 112 -6.74 2.82 14.34
N PHE A 113 -6.26 2.42 13.17
CA PHE A 113 -5.52 1.17 13.01
C PHE A 113 -4.11 1.23 13.61
N VAL A 114 -3.41 2.37 13.47
CA VAL A 114 -2.11 2.62 14.10
C VAL A 114 -2.21 2.52 15.62
N GLU A 115 -3.25 3.11 16.21
CA GLU A 115 -3.51 3.01 17.64
C GLU A 115 -3.85 1.57 18.05
N LYS A 116 -4.82 0.94 17.37
CA LYS A 116 -5.27 -0.43 17.65
C LYS A 116 -4.12 -1.44 17.61
N GLU A 117 -3.26 -1.36 16.61
CA GLU A 117 -2.14 -2.29 16.43
C GLU A 117 -0.87 -1.86 17.19
N GLY A 118 -0.87 -0.70 17.86
CA GLY A 118 0.30 -0.17 18.56
C GLY A 118 1.51 0.04 17.63
N ILE A 119 1.29 0.69 16.49
CA ILE A 119 2.32 0.96 15.48
C ILE A 119 3.06 2.24 15.85
N LEU A 120 4.38 2.16 16.03
CA LEU A 120 5.23 3.33 16.26
C LEU A 120 5.58 4.00 14.92
N VAL A 121 4.84 5.06 14.57
CA VAL A 121 5.05 5.80 13.30
C VAL A 121 6.33 6.62 13.31
N ASP A 122 6.65 7.24 14.45
CA ASP A 122 7.85 8.06 14.65
C ASP A 122 8.93 7.28 15.44
N GLY A 123 8.96 5.96 15.24
CA GLY A 123 9.92 5.08 15.88
C GLY A 123 11.32 5.13 15.27
N ASP A 124 12.22 4.30 15.80
CA ASP A 124 13.59 4.13 15.32
C ASP A 124 13.70 3.20 14.09
N TRP A 125 12.63 2.45 13.79
CA TRP A 125 12.57 1.62 12.60
C TRP A 125 12.27 2.43 11.34
N GLN A 126 13.01 2.15 10.27
CA GLN A 126 12.87 2.83 8.99
C GLN A 126 11.98 2.01 8.06
N VAL A 127 11.05 2.67 7.38
CA VAL A 127 10.14 1.96 6.48
C VAL A 127 10.92 1.45 5.28
N GLU A 128 10.75 0.16 4.96
CA GLU A 128 11.36 -0.45 3.78
C GLU A 128 10.30 -1.23 2.98
N VAL A 129 9.98 -0.71 1.80
CA VAL A 129 9.06 -1.35 0.84
C VAL A 129 9.77 -1.60 -0.49
N LEU A 130 9.79 -2.87 -0.91
CA LEU A 130 10.28 -3.29 -2.21
C LEU A 130 9.08 -3.40 -3.17
N LEU A 131 9.08 -2.62 -4.24
CA LEU A 131 8.08 -2.70 -5.30
C LEU A 131 8.57 -3.70 -6.36
N GLY A 132 7.86 -4.81 -6.53
CA GLY A 132 8.04 -5.75 -7.63
C GLY A 132 6.97 -5.55 -8.71
N GLU A 133 7.39 -5.29 -9.93
CA GLU A 133 6.51 -5.22 -11.11
C GLU A 133 6.88 -6.32 -12.11
N THR A 134 5.89 -7.07 -12.61
CA THR A 134 6.08 -7.88 -13.83
C THR A 134 5.62 -7.08 -15.04
N ARG A 135 6.55 -6.71 -15.93
CA ARG A 135 6.22 -6.04 -17.19
C ARG A 135 6.03 -7.10 -18.27
N ASP A 136 4.83 -7.11 -18.85
CA ASP A 136 4.38 -8.05 -19.87
C ASP A 136 4.40 -9.53 -19.43
N GLN A 137 3.82 -10.42 -20.24
CA GLN A 137 3.65 -11.86 -19.93
C GLN A 137 4.97 -12.61 -19.70
N VAL A 138 6.11 -11.95 -19.88
CA VAL A 138 7.42 -12.47 -19.52
C VAL A 138 7.60 -12.18 -18.04
N GLU A 139 7.68 -13.23 -17.21
CA GLU A 139 7.81 -13.15 -15.74
C GLU A 139 9.15 -12.53 -15.28
N MET A 140 9.53 -11.36 -15.79
CA MET A 140 10.66 -10.61 -15.27
C MET A 140 10.15 -9.71 -14.14
N LEU A 141 10.50 -10.05 -12.91
CA LEU A 141 10.21 -9.24 -11.74
C LEU A 141 11.24 -8.11 -11.63
N CYS A 142 10.85 -6.88 -11.95
CA CYS A 142 11.67 -5.70 -11.68
C CYS A 142 11.40 -5.20 -10.27
N PHE A 143 12.41 -5.28 -9.40
CA PHE A 143 12.35 -4.63 -8.09
C PHE A 143 12.80 -3.17 -8.21
N LYS A 144 11.89 -2.25 -7.89
CA LYS A 144 12.22 -0.87 -7.53
C LYS A 144 12.12 -0.76 -6.02
N GLN A 145 13.20 -0.35 -5.37
CA GLN A 145 13.12 0.02 -3.98
C GLN A 145 12.45 1.40 -3.90
N LEU A 146 11.25 1.49 -3.30
CA LEU A 146 10.60 2.79 -3.07
C LEU A 146 11.46 3.65 -2.12
N ASN A 147 12.28 2.99 -1.29
CA ASN A 147 13.06 3.59 -0.23
C ASN A 147 14.57 3.40 -0.42
N ARG A 148 15.19 4.04 -1.43
CA ARG A 148 16.65 4.23 -1.38
C ARG A 148 16.96 5.16 -0.19
N GLY A 149 17.47 4.59 0.90
CA GLY A 149 17.90 5.33 2.09
C GLY A 149 16.90 5.32 3.25
N SER A 150 17.31 5.92 4.35
CA SER A 150 16.55 6.03 5.60
C SER A 150 15.33 6.93 5.46
N LEU A 151 14.11 6.36 5.38
CA LEU A 151 12.88 7.13 5.19
C LEU A 151 11.84 6.80 6.26
N GLN A 152 11.25 7.84 6.85
CA GLN A 152 10.04 7.76 7.68
C GLN A 152 8.79 7.66 6.79
N LEU A 153 7.63 7.31 7.37
CA LEU A 153 6.34 7.26 6.65
C LEU A 153 6.07 8.54 5.84
N LEU A 154 6.46 9.70 6.38
CA LEU A 154 6.37 11.00 5.70
C LEU A 154 7.06 11.00 4.34
N GLU A 155 8.28 10.49 4.27
CA GLU A 155 9.11 10.55 3.07
C GLU A 155 8.67 9.52 2.02
N LEU A 156 8.13 8.36 2.44
CA LEU A 156 7.41 7.48 1.53
C LEU A 156 6.20 8.20 0.91
N LEU A 157 5.40 8.89 1.73
CA LEU A 157 4.26 9.67 1.24
C LEU A 157 4.72 10.79 0.29
N ARG A 158 5.88 11.43 0.52
CA ARG A 158 6.44 12.45 -0.39
C ARG A 158 6.85 11.86 -1.73
N ARG A 159 7.45 10.67 -1.74
CA ARG A 159 7.84 10.02 -3.01
C ARG A 159 6.64 9.55 -3.81
N ILE A 160 5.64 8.99 -3.14
CA ILE A 160 4.35 8.69 -3.76
C ILE A 160 3.64 10.00 -4.19
N TRP A 161 3.92 11.11 -3.52
CA TRP A 161 3.46 12.44 -3.93
C TRP A 161 4.17 12.96 -5.19
N GLU A 162 5.45 12.70 -5.37
CA GLU A 162 6.24 13.24 -6.48
C GLU A 162 6.20 12.38 -7.75
N SER A 163 5.86 11.09 -7.63
CA SER A 163 5.64 10.16 -8.75
C SER A 163 4.32 10.39 -9.48
#